data_AF-A0A8R2H3A0-F1
#
_entry.id   AF-A0A8R2H3A0-F1
#
_cell.length_a   1.000
_cell.length_b   1.000
_cell.length_c   1.000
_cell.angle_alpha   90.00
_cell.angle_beta   90.00
_cell.angle_gamma   90.00
#
_symmetry.space_group_name_H-M   'P 1'
#
loop_
_entity.id
_entity.type
_entity.pdbx_description
1 polymer ?
#
loop_
_entity_poly.entity_id
_entity_poly.type
_entity_poly.pdbx_seq_one_letter_code
_entity_poly.pdbx_strand_id
1 'polypeptide(L)'
;MVFGKLFQIIKNLILKIITRFFQQALVVNGRSVGVIFANMDAVNKYREELATVTLVGIDGTFKTVPRVPADLKCFLTIQVVFKSVSFPMVYALLGSMTEEVYAALFDIVRNILPLNYQRVCFITAN
;
A
#
# COMPACT_ATOMS: atom_id res chain seq x y z
N MET A 1 -29.80 21.03 16.24
CA MET A 1 -28.63 21.62 15.55
C MET A 1 -27.28 20.90 15.82
N VAL A 2 -27.16 20.10 16.89
CA VAL A 2 -25.89 19.44 17.29
C VAL A 2 -25.56 18.19 16.45
N PHE A 3 -26.57 17.42 16.01
CA PHE A 3 -26.39 16.17 15.25
C PHE A 3 -25.71 16.37 13.88
N GLY A 4 -26.02 17.47 13.18
CA GLY A 4 -25.43 17.79 11.88
C GLY A 4 -23.94 18.13 11.94
N LYS A 5 -23.49 18.80 13.03
CA LYS A 5 -22.06 19.09 13.23
C LYS A 5 -21.25 17.83 13.53
N LEU A 6 -21.76 16.96 14.40
CA LEU A 6 -21.09 15.70 14.73
C LEU A 6 -20.98 14.78 13.51
N PHE A 7 -22.06 14.64 12.74
CA PHE A 7 -22.03 13.89 11.49
C PHE A 7 -21.02 14.45 10.49
N GLN A 8 -20.93 15.77 10.34
CA GLN A 8 -19.95 16.40 9.46
C GLN A 8 -18.50 16.18 9.94
N ILE A 9 -18.26 16.22 11.26
CA ILE A 9 -16.95 15.93 11.84
C ILE A 9 -16.54 14.48 11.57
N ILE A 10 -17.45 13.53 11.80
CA ILE A 10 -17.22 12.11 11.53
C ILE A 10 -16.96 11.89 10.04
N LYS A 11 -17.77 12.49 9.16
CA LYS A 11 -17.57 12.43 7.71
C LYS A 11 -16.21 12.98 7.30
N ASN A 12 -15.80 14.13 7.84
CA ASN A 12 -14.52 14.75 7.52
C ASN A 12 -13.33 13.94 8.06
N LEU A 13 -13.46 13.33 9.24
CA LEU A 13 -12.44 12.46 9.82
C LEU A 13 -12.28 11.18 8.99
N ILE A 14 -13.40 10.55 8.62
CA ILE A 14 -13.42 9.38 7.74
C ILE A 14 -12.81 9.75 6.38
N LEU A 15 -13.22 10.87 5.77
CA LEU A 15 -12.66 11.32 4.50
C LEU A 15 -11.15 11.51 4.61
N LYS A 16 -10.68 12.18 5.68
CA LYS A 16 -9.26 12.46 5.90
C LYS A 16 -8.45 11.16 6.06
N ILE A 17 -8.97 10.18 6.79
CA ILE A 17 -8.36 8.85 6.94
C ILE A 17 -8.33 8.14 5.59
N ILE A 18 -9.45 8.09 4.87
CA ILE A 18 -9.56 7.44 3.56
C ILE A 18 -8.61 8.08 2.54
N THR A 19 -8.56 9.42 2.47
CA THR A 19 -7.70 10.15 1.52
C THR A 19 -6.21 10.01 1.81
N ARG A 20 -5.85 9.68 3.06
CA ARG A 20 -4.45 9.46 3.45
C ARG A 20 -4.01 8.02 3.29
N PHE A 21 -4.97 7.10 3.24
CA PHE A 21 -4.71 5.67 3.11
C PHE A 21 -4.81 5.22 1.65
N PHE A 22 -5.88 5.56 0.93
CA PHE A 22 -5.93 5.36 -0.53
C PHE A 22 -4.96 6.30 -1.22
N GLN A 23 -4.11 5.74 -2.10
CA GLN A 23 -3.16 6.53 -2.87
C GLN A 23 -3.65 6.71 -4.31
N GLN A 24 -3.77 5.62 -5.05
CA GLN A 24 -4.10 5.67 -6.46
C GLN A 24 -4.57 4.31 -7.00
N ALA A 25 -5.23 4.34 -8.16
CA ALA A 25 -5.37 3.15 -8.99
C ALA A 25 -4.01 2.78 -9.60
N LEU A 26 -3.79 1.47 -9.78
CA LEU A 26 -2.69 0.93 -10.58
C LEU A 26 -3.18 0.81 -12.02
N VAL A 27 -2.59 1.57 -12.93
CA VAL A 27 -2.99 1.60 -14.34
C VAL A 27 -1.86 1.05 -15.21
N VAL A 28 -2.16 0.04 -16.02
CA VAL A 28 -1.23 -0.56 -16.99
C VAL A 28 -1.91 -0.55 -18.35
N ASN A 29 -1.24 0.00 -19.37
CA ASN A 29 -1.77 0.11 -20.74
C ASN A 29 -3.18 0.76 -20.80
N GLY A 30 -3.39 1.81 -19.99
CA GLY A 30 -4.66 2.55 -19.91
C GLY A 30 -5.79 1.83 -19.17
N ARG A 31 -5.55 0.64 -18.60
CA ARG A 31 -6.55 -0.12 -17.83
C ARG A 31 -6.22 -0.10 -16.34
N SER A 32 -7.22 0.16 -15.51
CA SER A 32 -7.10 -0.01 -14.06
C SER A 32 -7.04 -1.50 -13.72
N VAL A 33 -5.90 -1.95 -13.22
CA VAL A 33 -5.61 -3.36 -12.89
C VAL A 33 -5.41 -3.58 -11.39
N GLY A 34 -5.58 -2.53 -10.58
CA GLY A 34 -5.52 -2.65 -9.13
C GLY A 34 -5.69 -1.30 -8.43
N VAL A 35 -5.60 -1.34 -7.11
CA VAL A 35 -5.62 -0.15 -6.24
C VAL A 35 -4.56 -0.26 -5.17
N ILE A 36 -3.93 0.87 -4.85
CA ILE A 36 -2.81 0.96 -3.91
C ILE A 36 -3.23 1.82 -2.73
N PHE A 37 -2.96 1.29 -1.55
CA PHE A 37 -3.11 1.97 -0.27
C PHE A 37 -1.75 2.03 0.43
N ALA A 38 -1.50 3.11 1.14
CA ALA A 38 -0.30 3.28 1.95
C ALA A 38 -0.61 4.13 3.17
N ASN A 39 0.02 3.81 4.30
CA ASN A 39 -0.10 4.65 5.48
C ASN A 39 0.85 5.85 5.36
N MET A 40 0.44 6.89 4.63
CA MET A 40 1.30 8.06 4.39
C MET A 40 1.63 8.83 5.67
N ASP A 41 0.79 8.77 6.70
CA ASP A 41 1.11 9.36 8.01
C ASP A 41 2.30 8.64 8.65
N ALA A 42 2.36 7.30 8.58
CA ALA A 42 3.51 6.53 9.05
C ALA A 42 4.75 6.76 8.17
N VAL A 43 4.59 6.77 6.84
CA VAL A 43 5.69 7.06 5.90
C VAL A 43 6.33 8.41 6.19
N ASN A 44 5.51 9.44 6.37
CA ASN A 44 6.01 10.80 6.63
C ASN A 44 6.62 10.91 8.03
N LYS A 45 6.01 10.27 9.04
CA LYS A 45 6.50 10.32 10.42
C LYS A 45 7.86 9.63 10.59
N TYR A 46 8.09 8.51 9.90
CA TYR A 46 9.29 7.69 10.05
C TYR A 46 10.21 7.76 8.82
N ARG A 47 10.16 8.86 8.07
CA ARG A 47 10.85 9.01 6.78
C ARG A 47 12.35 8.76 6.88
N GLU A 48 12.99 9.26 7.95
CA GLU A 48 14.43 9.12 8.15
C GLU A 48 14.81 7.68 8.53
N GLU A 49 14.02 7.03 9.41
CA GLU A 49 14.23 5.64 9.78
C GLU A 49 14.01 4.70 8.59
N LEU A 50 13.00 4.97 7.76
CA LEU A 50 12.74 4.21 6.53
C LEU A 50 13.92 4.24 5.55
N ALA A 51 14.68 5.34 5.50
CA ALA A 51 15.88 5.42 4.68
C ALA A 51 17.02 4.50 5.17
N THR A 52 16.95 4.03 6.42
CA THR A 52 17.92 3.10 7.02
C THR A 52 17.51 1.62 6.92
N VAL A 53 16.28 1.34 6.49
CA VAL A 53 15.76 -0.04 6.35
C VAL A 53 16.57 -0.79 5.31
N THR A 54 17.03 -1.99 5.68
CA THR A 54 17.79 -2.90 4.81
C THR A 54 17.01 -4.14 4.39
N LEU A 55 15.83 -4.38 4.96
CA LEU A 55 15.03 -5.58 4.69
C LEU A 55 13.56 -5.22 4.50
N VAL A 56 13.00 -5.67 3.38
CA VAL A 56 11.58 -5.52 3.03
C VAL A 56 11.01 -6.88 2.68
N GLY A 57 9.93 -7.25 3.36
CA GLY A 57 9.13 -8.41 3.03
C GLY A 57 8.01 -8.05 2.06
N ILE A 58 7.72 -8.96 1.14
CA ILE A 58 6.54 -8.91 0.28
C ILE A 58 5.75 -10.19 0.52
N ASP A 59 4.51 -10.04 0.92
CA ASP A 59 3.60 -11.15 1.18
C ASP A 59 2.28 -10.95 0.44
N GLY A 60 1.78 -12.02 -0.17
CA GLY A 60 0.57 -12.02 -0.98
C GLY A 60 -0.40 -13.11 -0.54
N THR A 61 -1.66 -12.75 -0.33
CA THR A 61 -2.75 -13.73 -0.17
C THR A 61 -3.64 -13.78 -1.40
N PHE A 62 -3.83 -15.01 -1.89
CA PHE A 62 -4.59 -15.31 -3.10
C PHE A 62 -5.96 -15.95 -2.82
N LYS A 63 -6.16 -16.45 -1.58
CA LYS A 63 -7.38 -17.18 -1.19
C LYS A 63 -8.44 -16.28 -0.56
N THR A 64 -8.06 -15.12 -0.04
CA THR A 64 -8.93 -14.23 0.72
C THR A 64 -8.91 -12.83 0.12
N VAL A 65 -9.47 -12.68 -1.08
CA VAL A 65 -9.67 -11.38 -1.73
C VAL A 65 -11.15 -10.98 -1.67
N PRO A 66 -11.47 -9.67 -1.60
CA PRO A 66 -12.85 -9.21 -1.70
C PRO A 66 -13.51 -9.76 -2.97
N ARG A 67 -14.76 -10.22 -2.85
CA ARG A 67 -15.55 -10.69 -4.00
C ARG A 67 -16.02 -9.56 -4.93
N VAL A 68 -15.91 -8.32 -4.47
CA VAL A 68 -16.31 -7.13 -5.22
C VAL A 68 -15.15 -6.11 -5.14
N PRO A 69 -14.62 -5.66 -6.29
CA PRO A 69 -14.95 -6.12 -7.64
C PRO A 69 -14.51 -7.59 -7.88
N ALA A 70 -15.21 -8.30 -8.77
CA ALA A 70 -15.12 -9.76 -8.92
C ALA A 70 -13.84 -10.25 -9.62
N ASP A 71 -13.04 -9.32 -10.13
CA ASP A 71 -11.83 -9.58 -10.91
C ASP A 71 -10.55 -9.52 -10.07
N LEU A 72 -10.63 -9.25 -8.76
CA LEU A 72 -9.47 -9.28 -7.87
C LEU A 72 -8.86 -10.69 -7.78
N LYS A 73 -7.54 -10.77 -7.88
CA LYS A 73 -6.75 -12.01 -7.88
C LYS A 73 -5.82 -12.11 -6.68
N CYS A 74 -5.33 -10.98 -6.18
CA CYS A 74 -4.32 -10.96 -5.13
C CYS A 74 -4.49 -9.74 -4.23
N PHE A 75 -4.31 -9.96 -2.93
CA PHE A 75 -4.01 -8.90 -1.97
C PHE A 75 -2.55 -9.02 -1.55
N LEU A 76 -1.76 -7.99 -1.85
CA LEU A 76 -0.32 -7.95 -1.60
C LEU A 76 -0.01 -6.88 -0.56
N THR A 77 0.91 -7.21 0.34
CA THR A 77 1.44 -6.30 1.36
C THR A 77 2.95 -6.16 1.19
N ILE A 78 3.44 -4.94 1.31
CA ILE A 78 4.88 -4.64 1.36
C ILE A 78 5.18 -4.17 2.77
N GLN A 79 6.03 -4.94 3.45
CA GLN A 79 6.31 -4.80 4.85
C GLN A 79 7.77 -4.41 5.05
N VAL A 80 8.01 -3.35 5.81
CA VAL A 80 9.37 -2.99 6.22
C VAL A 80 9.73 -3.75 7.49
N VAL A 81 10.92 -4.34 7.54
CA VAL A 81 11.43 -4.96 8.76
C VAL A 81 12.39 -3.98 9.43
N PHE A 82 12.01 -3.49 10.59
CA PHE A 82 12.80 -2.52 11.35
C PHE A 82 12.91 -2.98 12.81
N LYS A 83 14.15 -3.07 13.32
CA LYS A 83 14.45 -3.56 14.68
C LYS A 83 13.75 -4.88 15.00
N SER A 84 13.82 -5.84 14.06
CA SER A 84 13.22 -7.18 14.17
C SER A 84 11.68 -7.21 14.27
N VAL A 85 11.00 -6.12 13.91
CA VAL A 85 9.54 -6.05 13.82
C VAL A 85 9.14 -5.73 12.39
N SER A 86 8.14 -6.44 11.88
CA SER A 86 7.58 -6.21 10.54
C SER A 86 6.38 -5.26 10.60
N PHE A 87 6.37 -4.26 9.72
CA PHE A 87 5.29 -3.29 9.61
C PHE A 87 4.79 -3.23 8.17
N PRO A 88 3.50 -3.53 7.89
CA PRO A 88 2.94 -3.34 6.57
C PRO A 88 2.79 -1.84 6.26
N MET A 89 3.40 -1.39 5.17
CA MET A 89 3.45 0.03 4.80
C MET A 89 2.65 0.33 3.53
N VAL A 90 2.63 -0.61 2.59
CA VAL A 90 1.86 -0.52 1.33
C VAL A 90 1.03 -1.78 1.16
N TYR A 91 -0.18 -1.58 0.65
CA TYR A 91 -1.15 -2.63 0.37
C TYR A 91 -1.63 -2.45 -1.07
N ALA A 92 -1.72 -3.55 -1.81
CA ALA A 92 -2.21 -3.56 -3.18
C ALA A 92 -3.28 -4.62 -3.36
N LEU A 93 -4.43 -4.24 -3.90
CA LEU A 93 -5.41 -5.18 -4.44
C LEU A 93 -5.21 -5.21 -5.95
N LEU A 94 -4.86 -6.37 -6.49
CA LEU A 94 -4.53 -6.56 -7.90
C LEU A 94 -5.57 -7.45 -8.58
N GLY A 95 -6.02 -7.05 -9.76
CA GLY A 95 -6.86 -7.86 -10.66
C GLY A 95 -6.06 -8.72 -11.65
N SER A 96 -4.73 -8.57 -11.67
CA SER A 96 -3.82 -9.31 -12.53
C SER A 96 -2.46 -9.50 -11.83
N MET A 97 -1.73 -10.55 -12.19
CA MET A 97 -0.46 -10.95 -11.56
C MET A 97 0.64 -11.17 -12.61
N THR A 98 0.67 -10.33 -13.65
CA THR A 98 1.72 -10.37 -14.67
C THR A 98 2.93 -9.55 -14.25
N GLU A 99 4.07 -9.78 -14.89
CA GLU A 99 5.30 -9.04 -14.65
C GLU A 99 5.11 -7.53 -14.83
N GLU A 100 4.36 -7.11 -15.85
CA GLU A 100 4.09 -5.70 -16.13
C GLU A 100 3.30 -5.02 -15.00
N VAL A 101 2.38 -5.76 -14.37
CA VAL A 101 1.60 -5.28 -13.22
C VAL A 101 2.50 -5.12 -12.00
N TYR A 102 3.37 -6.09 -11.75
CA TYR A 102 4.33 -6.00 -10.65
C TYR A 102 5.36 -4.88 -10.87
N ALA A 103 5.88 -4.71 -12.08
CA ALA A 103 6.80 -3.63 -12.42
C ALA A 103 6.17 -2.25 -12.16
N ALA A 104 4.94 -2.03 -12.65
CA ALA A 104 4.21 -0.79 -12.42
C ALA A 104 3.89 -0.56 -10.93
N LEU A 105 3.55 -1.63 -10.19
CA LEU A 105 3.38 -1.55 -8.74
C LEU A 105 4.68 -1.10 -8.05
N PHE A 106 5.82 -1.71 -8.39
CA PHE A 106 7.10 -1.37 -7.77
C PHE A 106 7.54 0.07 -8.06
N ASP A 107 7.24 0.60 -9.24
CA ASP A 107 7.53 2.01 -9.54
C ASP A 107 6.72 2.97 -8.65
N ILE A 108 5.46 2.66 -8.37
CA ILE A 108 4.66 3.45 -7.42
C ILE A 108 5.19 3.29 -6.00
N VAL A 109 5.56 2.08 -5.59
CA VAL A 109 6.12 1.81 -4.27
C VAL A 109 7.43 2.56 -4.06
N ARG A 110 8.27 2.69 -5.09
CA ARG A 110 9.50 3.52 -5.07
C ARG A 110 9.24 4.99 -4.78
N ASN A 111 8.09 5.50 -5.22
CA ASN A 111 7.69 6.89 -4.95
C ASN A 111 7.05 7.06 -3.57
N ILE A 112 6.42 6.00 -3.04
CA ILE A 112 5.77 6.01 -1.73
C ILE A 112 6.78 5.82 -0.60
N LEU A 113 7.62 4.77 -0.67
CA LEU A 113 8.52 4.41 0.40
C LEU A 113 9.90 5.06 0.17
N PRO A 114 10.37 5.94 1.06
CA PRO A 114 11.66 6.61 0.94
C PRO A 114 12.82 5.70 1.38
N LEU A 115 12.89 4.50 0.83
CA LEU A 115 13.92 3.51 1.14
C LEU A 115 15.22 3.82 0.39
N ASN A 116 16.33 3.33 0.92
CA ASN A 116 17.55 3.23 0.14
C ASN A 116 17.52 1.97 -0.74
N TYR A 117 16.98 2.10 -1.96
CA TYR A 117 16.81 0.98 -2.90
C TYR A 117 18.12 0.32 -3.36
N GLN A 118 19.27 0.96 -3.14
CA GLN A 118 20.59 0.36 -3.40
C GLN A 118 21.07 -0.57 -2.27
N ARG A 119 20.44 -0.49 -1.10
CA ARG A 119 20.84 -1.22 0.11
C ARG A 119 19.78 -2.18 0.64
N VAL A 120 18.54 -2.01 0.21
CA VAL A 120 17.43 -2.84 0.67
C VAL A 120 17.45 -4.21 -0.02
N CYS A 121 17.27 -5.26 0.76
CA CYS A 121 17.01 -6.61 0.30
C CYS A 121 15.51 -6.87 0.34
N PHE A 122 14.96 -7.39 -0.75
CA PHE A 122 13.57 -7.84 -0.81
C PHE A 122 13.50 -9.35 -0.60
N ILE A 123 12.60 -9.77 0.29
CA ILE A 123 12.27 -11.18 0.49
C ILE A 123 10.78 -11.40 0.19
N THR A 124 10.47 -12.56 -0.40
CA THR A 124 9.11 -13.01 -0.66
C THR A 124 8.82 -14.25 0.18
N ALA A 125 7.59 -14.43 0.64
CA ALA A 125 7.17 -15.72 1.19
C ALA A 125 7.16 -16.77 0.05
N ASN A 126 7.83 -17.90 0.28
CA ASN A 126 7.87 -19.04 -0.65
C ASN A 126 6.52 -19.78 -0.70
#